data_AF-A0A836JX88-F1
#
_entry.id   AF-A0A836JX88-F1
#
_cell.length_a   1.000
_cell.length_b   1.000
_cell.length_c   1.000
_cell.angle_alpha   90.00
_cell.angle_beta   90.00
_cell.angle_gamma   90.00
#
_symmetry.space_group_name_H-M   'P 1'
#
loop_
_entity.id
_entity.type
_entity.pdbx_description
1 polymer ?
#
loop_
_entity_poly.entity_id
_entity_poly.type
_entity_poly.pdbx_seq_one_letter_code
_entity_poly.pdbx_strand_id
1 'polypeptide(L)'
;LGEINLITLENKIDLENSICVTPTGYLILSLLTDDYQALGLEGKPSVFSHKSHTRYIVRIDLTNENFIPGKKNYERIRIALEERLTQKFDVIVSWDPPDISMCPSSIAAWFYARNYNVCLCCQKFSQKIKYSLTIPTYEDTCNNTDIDFFEWLGVFSIDGDLSTKREDNYANTYQCPSPSIHVKQVQYLQWTGFFTRQKIQEVYNVLKQYVLSRDTLPWISLDIQGFADSAISFDLKEHMFLTDGDNSYTIVFHPKGKVVIRRNLSSNSKIKVHR
;
A
#
# COMPACT_ATOMS: atom_id res chain seq x y z
N LEU A 1 -9.60 -12.54 -18.25
CA LEU A 1 -8.57 -12.82 -17.23
C LEU A 1 -8.79 -11.82 -16.10
N GLY A 2 -8.90 -12.27 -14.86
CA GLY A 2 -9.09 -11.37 -13.70
C GLY A 2 -7.78 -10.73 -13.25
N GLU A 3 -7.84 -9.84 -12.26
CA GLU A 3 -6.64 -9.21 -11.69
C GLU A 3 -6.08 -10.08 -10.57
N ILE A 4 -4.84 -10.54 -10.74
CA ILE A 4 -4.12 -11.26 -9.69
C ILE A 4 -3.15 -10.28 -9.02
N ASN A 5 -3.19 -10.25 -7.71
CA ASN A 5 -2.27 -9.49 -6.86
C ASN A 5 -1.53 -10.50 -5.98
N LEU A 6 -0.20 -10.45 -6.01
CA LEU A 6 0.64 -11.33 -5.21
C LEU A 6 1.82 -10.53 -4.69
N ILE A 7 2.14 -10.68 -3.41
CA ILE A 7 3.37 -10.14 -2.81
C ILE A 7 3.98 -11.18 -1.88
N THR A 8 5.30 -11.20 -1.78
CA THR A 8 6.02 -11.96 -0.75
C THR A 8 5.65 -11.46 0.65
N LEU A 9 5.56 -12.39 1.60
CA LEU A 9 5.34 -12.11 3.03
C LEU A 9 6.64 -12.17 3.80
N GLU A 10 6.77 -11.33 4.83
CA GLU A 10 7.84 -11.36 5.84
C GLU A 10 9.28 -11.15 5.33
N ASN A 11 9.48 -10.93 4.03
CA ASN A 11 10.78 -10.63 3.46
C ASN A 11 11.14 -9.16 3.61
N LYS A 12 12.34 -8.88 4.14
CA LYS A 12 12.87 -7.51 4.17
C LYS A 12 13.39 -7.14 2.80
N ILE A 13 12.74 -6.19 2.12
CA ILE A 13 13.03 -5.91 0.69
C ILE A 13 14.45 -5.44 0.42
N ASP A 14 15.20 -4.97 1.41
CA ASP A 14 16.59 -4.55 1.23
C ASP A 14 17.57 -5.70 1.40
N LEU A 15 17.20 -6.72 2.20
CA LEU A 15 18.10 -7.80 2.60
C LEU A 15 17.84 -9.09 1.85
N GLU A 16 16.61 -9.32 1.39
CA GLU A 16 16.17 -10.59 0.84
C GLU A 16 15.58 -10.40 -0.55
N ASN A 17 15.51 -11.48 -1.32
CA ASN A 17 14.79 -11.46 -2.59
C ASN A 17 13.29 -11.29 -2.32
N SER A 18 12.58 -10.65 -3.23
CA SER A 18 11.13 -10.54 -3.16
C SER A 18 10.51 -10.64 -4.55
N ILE A 19 9.28 -11.13 -4.58
CA ILE A 19 8.50 -11.29 -5.80
C ILE A 19 7.13 -10.64 -5.64
N CYS A 20 6.62 -10.05 -6.72
CA CYS A 20 5.24 -9.62 -6.76
C CYS A 20 4.62 -9.76 -8.15
N VAL A 21 3.30 -9.96 -8.17
CA VAL A 21 2.48 -9.89 -9.38
C VAL A 21 1.56 -8.69 -9.26
N THR A 22 1.64 -7.79 -10.24
CA THR A 22 0.83 -6.57 -10.27
C THR A 22 -0.53 -6.86 -10.90
N PRO A 23 -1.57 -6.06 -10.57
CA PRO A 23 -2.88 -6.18 -11.20
C PRO A 23 -2.84 -5.90 -12.71
N THR A 24 -1.79 -5.22 -13.19
CA THR A 24 -1.52 -4.99 -14.62
C THR A 24 -0.85 -6.18 -15.33
N GLY A 25 -0.55 -7.27 -14.62
CA GLY A 25 -0.01 -8.50 -15.19
C GLY A 25 1.51 -8.50 -15.38
N TYR A 26 2.25 -7.75 -14.56
CA TYR A 26 3.71 -7.88 -14.49
C TYR A 26 4.10 -8.79 -13.33
N LEU A 27 4.99 -9.74 -13.59
CA LEU A 27 5.79 -10.40 -12.57
C LEU A 27 7.07 -9.58 -12.36
N ILE A 28 7.28 -9.14 -11.12
CA ILE A 28 8.50 -8.43 -10.73
C ILE A 28 9.28 -9.27 -9.72
N LEU A 29 10.58 -9.37 -9.96
CA LEU A 29 11.54 -9.97 -9.06
C LEU A 29 12.52 -8.89 -8.62
N SER A 30 12.66 -8.69 -7.31
CA SER A 30 13.71 -7.88 -6.70
C SER A 30 14.74 -8.83 -6.11
N LEU A 31 15.92 -8.87 -6.73
CA LEU A 31 16.92 -9.89 -6.47
C LEU A 31 18.24 -9.30 -6.02
N LEU A 32 18.92 -9.98 -5.10
CA LEU A 32 20.32 -9.75 -4.79
C LEU A 32 21.20 -10.07 -5.99
N THR A 33 22.40 -9.50 -6.02
CA THR A 33 23.33 -9.61 -7.15
C THR A 33 23.61 -11.06 -7.56
N ASP A 34 23.89 -11.94 -6.60
CA ASP A 34 24.25 -13.33 -6.86
C ASP A 34 23.07 -14.10 -7.49
N ASP A 35 21.87 -13.93 -6.93
CA ASP A 35 20.66 -14.58 -7.45
C ASP A 35 20.25 -14.02 -8.81
N TYR A 36 20.41 -12.71 -9.04
CA TYR A 36 20.17 -12.09 -10.35
C TYR A 36 21.12 -12.65 -11.42
N GLN A 37 22.41 -12.77 -11.11
CA GLN A 37 23.40 -13.31 -12.02
C GLN A 37 23.14 -14.79 -12.32
N ALA A 38 22.78 -15.58 -11.30
CA ALA A 38 22.40 -16.97 -11.46
C ALA A 38 21.13 -17.13 -12.32
N LEU A 39 20.15 -16.24 -12.15
CA LEU A 39 18.90 -16.27 -12.91
C LEU A 39 19.14 -16.09 -14.43
N GLY A 40 20.02 -15.16 -14.81
CA GLY A 40 20.42 -14.94 -16.21
C GLY A 40 19.30 -14.35 -17.10
N LEU A 41 18.37 -13.63 -16.48
CA LEU A 41 17.33 -12.85 -17.16
C LEU A 41 17.73 -11.36 -17.25
N GLU A 42 17.14 -10.66 -18.20
CA GLU A 42 17.38 -9.22 -18.36
C GLU A 42 16.69 -8.46 -17.22
N GLY A 43 17.48 -7.67 -16.49
CA GLY A 43 17.00 -6.80 -15.43
C GLY A 43 17.76 -5.49 -15.41
N LYS A 44 17.34 -4.59 -14.53
CA LYS A 44 18.01 -3.30 -14.30
C LYS A 44 18.52 -3.25 -12.87
N PRO A 45 19.69 -2.64 -12.62
CA PRO A 45 20.09 -2.35 -11.24
C PRO A 45 19.01 -1.49 -10.59
N SER A 46 18.70 -1.78 -9.33
CA SER A 46 17.74 -0.96 -8.59
C SER A 46 18.21 0.49 -8.53
N VAL A 47 17.27 1.42 -8.67
CA VAL A 47 17.51 2.88 -8.65
C VAL A 47 18.14 3.33 -7.32
N PHE A 48 17.96 2.53 -6.29
CA PHE A 48 18.43 2.78 -4.92
C PHE A 48 19.77 2.17 -4.60
N SER A 49 20.34 1.38 -5.51
CA SER A 49 21.64 0.82 -5.25
C SER A 49 22.73 1.89 -5.29
N HIS A 50 23.56 1.93 -4.24
CA HIS A 50 24.81 2.69 -4.24
C HIS A 50 25.83 2.07 -5.22
N LYS A 51 27.02 2.66 -5.30
CA LYS A 51 28.10 2.37 -6.28
C LYS A 51 28.39 0.88 -6.55
N SER A 52 28.08 -0.02 -5.61
CA SER A 52 28.33 -1.46 -5.71
C SER A 52 27.16 -2.33 -6.21
N HIS A 53 26.05 -1.77 -6.72
CA HIS A 53 24.93 -2.51 -7.33
C HIS A 53 24.58 -3.82 -6.60
N THR A 54 23.93 -3.73 -5.44
CA THR A 54 23.62 -4.91 -4.59
C THR A 54 22.27 -5.55 -4.92
N ARG A 55 21.44 -4.89 -5.74
CA ARG A 55 20.06 -5.30 -6.03
C ARG A 55 19.66 -5.00 -7.46
N TYR A 56 18.90 -5.90 -8.05
CA TYR A 56 18.44 -5.85 -9.44
C TYR A 56 16.94 -6.15 -9.53
N ILE A 57 16.26 -5.43 -10.41
CA ILE A 57 14.84 -5.60 -10.70
C ILE A 57 14.68 -6.25 -12.06
N VAL A 58 14.06 -7.43 -12.07
CA VAL A 58 13.64 -8.14 -13.28
C VAL A 58 12.14 -7.94 -13.45
N ARG A 59 11.72 -7.47 -14.63
CA ARG A 59 10.31 -7.23 -14.95
C ARG A 59 9.90 -8.12 -16.11
N ILE A 60 8.90 -8.96 -15.89
CA ILE A 60 8.35 -9.89 -16.88
C ILE A 60 6.90 -9.51 -17.13
N ASP A 61 6.58 -9.18 -18.38
CA ASP A 61 5.22 -8.90 -18.82
C ASP A 61 4.48 -10.21 -19.12
N LEU A 62 3.56 -10.62 -18.23
CA LEU A 62 2.77 -11.85 -18.39
C LEU A 62 1.62 -11.67 -19.38
N THR A 63 1.31 -10.44 -19.78
CA THR A 63 0.23 -10.10 -20.72
C THR A 63 0.72 -9.97 -22.16
N ASN A 64 2.03 -9.99 -22.36
CA ASN A 64 2.64 -9.87 -23.68
C ASN A 64 2.19 -11.01 -24.60
N GLU A 65 1.72 -10.66 -25.80
CA GLU A 65 1.24 -11.61 -26.81
C GLU A 65 2.30 -12.65 -27.23
N ASN A 66 3.59 -12.36 -27.04
CA ASN A 66 4.67 -13.29 -27.33
C ASN A 66 5.06 -14.17 -26.13
N PHE A 67 4.47 -13.95 -24.96
CA PHE A 67 4.70 -14.72 -23.75
C PHE A 67 3.75 -15.91 -23.66
N ILE A 68 3.84 -16.80 -24.66
CA ILE A 68 2.99 -17.99 -24.82
C ILE A 68 3.84 -19.26 -24.68
N PRO A 69 3.33 -20.33 -24.03
CA PRO A 69 3.98 -21.64 -23.99
C PRO A 69 4.55 -22.09 -25.34
N GLY A 70 5.79 -22.62 -25.34
CA GLY A 70 6.49 -23.06 -26.55
C GLY A 70 7.24 -21.96 -27.31
N LYS A 71 7.04 -20.67 -27.02
CA LYS A 71 7.87 -19.59 -27.58
C LYS A 71 9.21 -19.49 -26.84
N LYS A 72 10.28 -19.11 -27.55
CA LYS A 72 11.64 -18.98 -27.00
C LYS A 72 11.69 -18.12 -25.73
N ASN A 73 10.99 -16.98 -25.71
CA ASN A 73 10.97 -16.08 -24.55
C ASN A 73 10.31 -16.74 -23.32
N TYR A 74 9.16 -17.37 -23.53
CA TYR A 74 8.44 -18.08 -22.47
C TYR A 74 9.28 -19.21 -21.89
N GLU A 75 9.85 -20.08 -22.75
CA GLU A 75 10.67 -21.21 -22.27
C GLU A 75 11.94 -20.73 -21.56
N ARG A 76 12.59 -19.67 -22.05
CA ARG A 76 13.76 -19.07 -21.38
C ARG A 76 13.41 -18.62 -19.95
N ILE A 77 12.29 -17.92 -19.79
CA ILE A 77 11.85 -17.43 -18.47
C ILE A 77 11.43 -18.58 -17.58
N ARG A 78 10.67 -19.54 -18.10
CA ARG A 78 10.24 -20.74 -17.36
C ARG A 78 11.44 -21.52 -16.82
N ILE A 79 12.43 -21.83 -17.67
CA ILE A 79 13.66 -22.52 -17.28
C ILE A 79 14.43 -21.72 -16.23
N ALA A 80 14.56 -20.40 -16.41
CA ALA A 80 15.24 -19.55 -15.42
C ALA A 80 14.56 -19.60 -14.05
N LEU A 81 13.23 -19.52 -14.01
CA LEU A 81 12.46 -19.54 -12.76
C LEU A 81 12.43 -20.94 -12.11
N GLU A 82 12.31 -22.01 -12.90
CA GLU A 82 12.20 -23.38 -12.37
C GLU A 82 13.55 -23.97 -11.96
N GLU A 83 14.61 -23.71 -12.72
CA GLU A 83 15.91 -24.38 -12.53
C GLU A 83 16.94 -23.52 -11.80
N ARG A 84 16.81 -22.18 -11.84
CA ARG A 84 17.87 -21.27 -11.34
C ARG A 84 17.44 -20.44 -10.14
N LEU A 85 16.17 -20.08 -10.03
CA LEU A 85 15.62 -19.44 -8.84
C LEU A 85 15.24 -20.50 -7.80
N THR A 86 16.21 -20.92 -6.98
CA THR A 86 16.01 -22.00 -6.00
C THR A 86 15.24 -21.58 -4.75
N GLN A 87 15.13 -20.28 -4.49
CA GLN A 87 14.45 -19.75 -3.33
C GLN A 87 12.93 -19.99 -3.38
N LYS A 88 12.37 -20.42 -2.25
CA LYS A 88 10.92 -20.48 -2.04
C LYS A 88 10.45 -19.21 -1.34
N PHE A 89 9.23 -18.80 -1.68
CA PHE A 89 8.61 -17.59 -1.13
C PHE A 89 7.27 -17.94 -0.50
N ASP A 90 7.07 -17.48 0.73
CA ASP A 90 5.73 -17.37 1.28
C ASP A 90 5.08 -16.10 0.72
N VAL A 91 3.84 -16.21 0.26
CA VAL A 91 3.18 -15.15 -0.48
C VAL A 91 1.74 -14.99 -0.01
N ILE A 92 1.25 -13.76 -0.05
CA ILE A 92 -0.18 -13.46 0.06
C ILE A 92 -0.73 -13.18 -1.33
N VAL A 93 -1.90 -13.76 -1.61
CA VAL A 93 -2.52 -13.71 -2.94
C VAL A 93 -3.96 -13.21 -2.81
N SER A 94 -4.35 -12.34 -3.73
CA SER A 94 -5.73 -11.93 -3.92
C SER A 94 -6.05 -11.93 -5.40
N TRP A 95 -7.24 -12.42 -5.75
CA TRP A 95 -7.70 -12.49 -7.11
C TRP A 95 -9.07 -11.84 -7.22
N ASP A 96 -9.16 -10.82 -8.08
CA ASP A 96 -10.41 -10.22 -8.50
C ASP A 96 -10.83 -10.89 -9.82
N PRO A 97 -11.81 -11.82 -9.79
CA PRO A 97 -12.24 -12.53 -10.98
C PRO A 97 -12.86 -11.56 -12.00
N PRO A 98 -12.74 -11.86 -13.31
CA PRO A 98 -13.31 -11.01 -14.36
C PRO A 98 -14.83 -11.18 -14.49
N ASP A 99 -15.39 -12.25 -13.93
CA ASP A 99 -16.81 -12.56 -13.93
C ASP A 99 -17.27 -12.82 -12.49
N ILE A 100 -18.42 -12.26 -12.14
CA ILE A 100 -19.11 -12.40 -10.86
C ILE A 100 -19.46 -13.87 -10.58
N SER A 101 -19.66 -14.67 -11.63
CA SER A 101 -19.94 -16.11 -11.50
C SER A 101 -18.77 -16.91 -10.91
N MET A 102 -17.55 -16.39 -10.98
CA MET A 102 -16.36 -17.05 -10.47
C MET A 102 -16.12 -16.72 -9.01
N CYS A 103 -15.93 -17.76 -8.20
CA CYS A 103 -15.61 -17.59 -6.79
C CYS A 103 -14.16 -17.09 -6.63
N PRO A 104 -13.91 -15.92 -6.00
CA PRO A 104 -12.56 -15.40 -5.78
C PRO A 104 -11.64 -16.36 -5.02
N SER A 105 -12.20 -17.23 -4.17
CA SER A 105 -11.42 -18.23 -3.42
C SER A 105 -11.01 -19.44 -4.26
N SER A 106 -11.42 -19.55 -5.53
CA SER A 106 -11.01 -20.66 -6.40
C SER A 106 -9.50 -20.66 -6.66
N ILE A 107 -8.83 -19.51 -6.54
CA ILE A 107 -7.36 -19.42 -6.58
C ILE A 107 -6.70 -20.23 -5.45
N ALA A 108 -7.31 -20.27 -4.26
CA ALA A 108 -6.82 -21.07 -3.14
C ALA A 108 -6.90 -22.56 -3.47
N ALA A 109 -8.00 -23.01 -4.09
CA ALA A 109 -8.15 -24.40 -4.55
C ALA A 109 -7.13 -24.76 -5.63
N TRP A 110 -6.81 -23.83 -6.54
CA TRP A 110 -5.81 -24.02 -7.58
C TRP A 110 -4.40 -24.29 -7.02
N PHE A 111 -4.01 -23.57 -5.97
CA PHE A 111 -2.75 -23.79 -5.24
C PHE A 111 -2.78 -25.08 -4.42
N TYR A 112 -3.87 -25.34 -3.72
CA TYR A 112 -4.03 -26.56 -2.92
C TYR A 112 -3.90 -27.84 -3.78
N ALA A 113 -4.52 -27.85 -4.96
CA ALA A 113 -4.42 -28.96 -5.91
C ALA A 113 -3.00 -29.22 -6.44
N ARG A 114 -2.07 -28.29 -6.24
CA ARG A 114 -0.65 -28.38 -6.61
C ARG A 114 0.26 -28.63 -5.41
N ASN A 115 -0.31 -29.07 -4.29
CA ASN A 115 0.41 -29.38 -3.04
C ASN A 115 1.09 -28.17 -2.38
N TYR A 116 0.61 -26.95 -2.61
CA TYR A 116 1.02 -25.80 -1.81
C TYR A 116 0.28 -25.78 -0.47
N ASN A 117 0.95 -25.27 0.58
CA ASN A 117 0.27 -24.95 1.82
C ASN A 117 -0.53 -23.67 1.64
N VAL A 118 -1.84 -23.72 1.88
CA VAL A 118 -2.76 -22.60 1.65
C VAL A 118 -3.53 -22.31 2.92
N CYS A 119 -3.51 -21.05 3.35
CA CYS A 119 -4.27 -20.55 4.48
C CYS A 119 -5.16 -19.38 4.02
N LEU A 120 -6.39 -19.33 4.51
CA LEU A 120 -7.26 -18.18 4.29
C LEU A 120 -6.86 -17.05 5.24
N CYS A 121 -6.45 -15.92 4.68
CA CYS A 121 -6.18 -14.70 5.45
C CYS A 121 -7.45 -13.86 5.57
N CYS A 122 -7.91 -13.64 6.80
CA CYS A 122 -9.04 -12.75 7.08
C CYS A 122 -8.56 -11.33 7.38
N GLN A 123 -9.23 -10.34 6.80
CA GLN A 123 -9.03 -8.94 7.15
C GLN A 123 -9.47 -8.71 8.61
N LYS A 124 -8.64 -8.01 9.36
CA LYS A 124 -8.93 -7.59 10.73
C LYS A 124 -9.65 -6.25 10.70
N PHE A 125 -10.67 -6.11 11.52
CA PHE A 125 -11.41 -4.85 11.69
C PHE A 125 -11.28 -4.38 13.13
N SER A 126 -11.03 -3.09 13.30
CA SER A 126 -11.11 -2.40 14.59
C SER A 126 -11.86 -1.09 14.41
N GLN A 127 -12.54 -0.65 15.48
CA GLN A 127 -13.23 0.62 15.50
C GLN A 127 -13.05 1.30 16.85
N LYS A 128 -13.01 2.62 16.83
CA LYS A 128 -12.95 3.47 18.02
C LYS A 128 -13.91 4.63 17.85
N ILE A 129 -14.50 5.05 18.95
CA ILE A 129 -15.39 6.20 18.99
C ILE A 129 -14.89 7.15 20.08
N LYS A 130 -14.64 8.40 19.71
CA LYS A 130 -14.34 9.47 20.66
C LYS A 130 -15.54 10.42 20.72
N TYR A 131 -15.89 10.82 21.93
CA TYR A 131 -17.02 11.71 22.18
C TYR A 131 -16.54 13.09 22.60
N SER A 132 -17.34 14.11 22.31
CA SER A 132 -17.12 15.49 22.75
C SER A 132 -15.70 15.99 22.45
N LEU A 133 -15.31 15.93 21.17
CA LEU A 133 -13.97 16.27 20.71
C LEU A 133 -13.99 17.57 19.90
N THR A 134 -12.95 18.38 20.04
CA THR A 134 -12.69 19.49 19.14
C THR A 134 -11.86 18.97 17.98
N ILE A 135 -12.36 19.14 16.75
CA ILE A 135 -11.72 18.67 15.52
C ILE A 135 -11.37 19.87 14.63
N PRO A 136 -10.27 19.82 13.86
CA PRO A 136 -9.95 20.86 12.91
C PRO A 136 -10.97 20.88 11.77
N THR A 137 -11.33 22.07 11.30
CA THR A 137 -12.03 22.22 10.02
C THR A 137 -11.00 22.16 8.89
N TYR A 138 -11.39 21.58 7.75
CA TYR A 138 -10.49 21.47 6.62
C TYR A 138 -10.93 22.37 5.47
N GLU A 139 -10.12 23.39 5.18
CA GLU A 139 -10.21 24.19 3.98
C GLU A 139 -8.87 24.13 3.26
N ASP A 140 -8.86 23.49 2.09
CA ASP A 140 -7.67 23.47 1.23
C ASP A 140 -7.44 24.89 0.67
N THR A 141 -6.58 25.59 1.41
CA THR A 141 -6.11 26.96 1.18
C THR A 141 -4.68 26.98 0.65
N CYS A 142 -4.08 25.81 0.36
CA CYS A 142 -2.70 25.64 -0.12
C CYS A 142 -1.66 26.34 0.79
N ASN A 143 -1.89 26.34 2.10
CA ASN A 143 -1.06 27.00 3.13
C ASN A 143 -0.53 25.97 4.14
N ASN A 144 0.35 26.41 5.06
CA ASN A 144 0.88 25.58 6.16
C ASN A 144 -0.21 24.92 7.04
N THR A 145 -1.44 25.45 7.03
CA THR A 145 -2.62 24.89 7.73
C THR A 145 -2.98 23.47 7.28
N ASP A 146 -2.56 23.05 6.09
CA ASP A 146 -2.73 21.65 5.65
C ASP A 146 -1.89 20.71 6.52
N ILE A 147 -0.69 21.11 6.95
CA ILE A 147 0.22 20.24 7.73
C ILE A 147 -0.43 19.89 9.08
N ASP A 148 -0.92 20.89 9.79
CA ASP A 148 -1.50 20.75 11.12
C ASP A 148 -2.75 19.84 11.10
N PHE A 149 -3.58 19.93 10.06
CA PHE A 149 -4.75 19.06 9.88
C PHE A 149 -4.37 17.58 9.76
N PHE A 150 -3.39 17.27 8.91
CA PHE A 150 -2.95 15.89 8.72
C PHE A 150 -2.13 15.37 9.91
N GLU A 151 -1.40 16.22 10.62
CA GLU A 151 -0.79 15.87 11.90
C GLU A 151 -1.86 15.47 12.92
N TRP A 152 -2.94 16.24 13.02
CA TRP A 152 -4.08 15.91 13.89
C TRP A 152 -4.71 14.56 13.55
N LEU A 153 -4.86 14.24 12.26
CA LEU A 153 -5.33 12.91 11.83
C LEU A 153 -4.38 11.79 12.30
N GLY A 154 -3.07 12.04 12.24
CA GLY A 154 -2.05 11.11 12.73
C GLY A 154 -2.13 10.91 14.25
N VAL A 155 -2.23 11.98 15.03
CA VAL A 155 -2.38 11.89 16.50
C VAL A 155 -3.68 11.18 16.86
N PHE A 156 -4.78 11.46 16.15
CA PHE A 156 -6.06 10.78 16.37
C PHE A 156 -6.01 9.29 16.05
N SER A 157 -5.35 8.88 14.96
CA SER A 157 -5.30 7.48 14.53
C SER A 157 -4.55 6.57 15.51
N ILE A 158 -3.48 7.09 16.13
CA ILE A 158 -2.69 6.38 17.14
C ILE A 158 -3.31 6.43 18.55
N ASP A 159 -4.53 6.97 18.68
CA ASP A 159 -5.20 7.20 19.97
C ASP A 159 -4.40 8.14 20.90
N GLY A 160 -3.69 9.10 20.31
CA GLY A 160 -2.96 10.13 21.03
C GLY A 160 -3.89 11.00 21.87
N ASP A 161 -3.33 11.61 22.91
CA ASP A 161 -4.09 12.50 23.78
C ASP A 161 -4.39 13.82 23.03
N LEU A 162 -5.68 14.01 22.73
CA LEU A 162 -6.23 15.22 22.11
C LEU A 162 -6.99 16.08 23.13
N SER A 163 -6.88 15.75 24.42
CA SER A 163 -7.57 16.51 25.46
C SER A 163 -6.92 17.88 25.63
N THR A 164 -7.75 18.92 25.68
CA THR A 164 -7.31 20.29 25.96
C THR A 164 -7.21 20.57 27.46
N LYS A 165 -7.13 19.53 28.30
CA LYS A 165 -7.16 19.68 29.76
C LYS A 165 -5.79 20.20 30.24
N ARG A 166 -5.75 21.49 30.57
CA ARG A 166 -4.58 22.24 31.05
C ARG A 166 -4.15 21.90 32.49
N GLU A 167 -4.51 20.72 33.00
CA GLU A 167 -4.26 20.44 34.42
C GLU A 167 -2.77 20.22 34.71
N ASP A 168 -1.97 19.80 33.72
CA ASP A 168 -0.50 19.82 33.78
C ASP A 168 0.14 19.99 32.38
N ASN A 169 0.58 21.21 32.04
CA ASN A 169 1.22 21.55 30.76
C ASN A 169 2.54 20.79 30.47
N TYR A 170 3.00 19.95 31.40
CA TYR A 170 4.19 19.11 31.24
C TYR A 170 3.89 17.79 30.52
N ALA A 171 2.66 17.29 30.56
CA ALA A 171 2.31 15.97 30.03
C ALA A 171 2.01 15.97 28.52
N ASN A 172 1.37 17.01 28.01
CA ASN A 172 0.99 17.12 26.60
C ASN A 172 0.86 18.59 26.18
N THR A 173 1.59 18.99 25.13
CA THR A 173 1.55 20.35 24.56
C THR A 173 0.76 20.41 23.26
N TYR A 174 0.29 19.26 22.75
CA TYR A 174 -0.46 19.19 21.51
C TYR A 174 -1.81 19.89 21.65
N GLN A 175 -2.12 20.79 20.72
CA GLN A 175 -3.38 21.52 20.68
C GLN A 175 -4.07 21.30 19.35
N CYS A 176 -5.40 21.20 19.38
CA CYS A 176 -6.19 21.09 18.16
C CYS A 176 -5.92 22.32 17.26
N PRO A 177 -5.59 22.12 15.97
CA PRO A 177 -5.37 23.21 15.02
C PRO A 177 -6.62 24.11 14.90
N SER A 178 -6.40 25.39 14.62
CA SER A 178 -7.47 26.35 14.32
C SER A 178 -7.51 26.66 12.81
N PRO A 179 -8.69 26.79 12.18
CA PRO A 179 -10.02 26.76 12.78
C PRO A 179 -10.48 25.34 13.17
N SER A 180 -11.28 25.25 14.23
CA SER A 180 -11.81 23.98 14.75
C SER A 180 -13.27 24.11 15.18
N ILE A 181 -13.94 22.97 15.24
CA ILE A 181 -15.34 22.84 15.67
C ILE A 181 -15.47 21.75 16.73
N HIS A 182 -16.42 21.94 17.64
CA HIS A 182 -16.74 20.92 18.63
C HIS A 182 -17.78 19.96 18.07
N VAL A 183 -17.49 18.66 18.12
CA VAL A 183 -18.39 17.61 17.65
C VAL A 183 -18.71 16.61 18.75
N LYS A 184 -19.93 16.07 18.72
CA LYS A 184 -20.38 15.09 19.71
C LYS A 184 -19.65 13.75 19.57
N GLN A 185 -19.32 13.36 18.35
CA GLN A 185 -18.78 12.04 18.06
C GLN A 185 -17.85 12.09 16.85
N VAL A 186 -16.71 11.40 16.97
CA VAL A 186 -15.80 11.07 15.87
C VAL A 186 -15.62 9.57 15.85
N GLN A 187 -15.79 8.96 14.68
CA GLN A 187 -15.60 7.53 14.48
C GLN A 187 -14.31 7.27 13.73
N TYR A 188 -13.50 6.35 14.24
CA TYR A 188 -12.32 5.82 13.60
C TYR A 188 -12.57 4.36 13.24
N LEU A 189 -12.47 4.01 11.97
CA LEU A 189 -12.66 2.66 11.45
C LEU A 189 -11.37 2.24 10.77
N GLN A 190 -10.81 1.09 11.17
CA GLN A 190 -9.56 0.60 10.64
C GLN A 190 -9.73 -0.85 10.19
N TRP A 191 -9.30 -1.11 8.97
CA TRP A 191 -9.17 -2.46 8.45
C TRP A 191 -7.71 -2.75 8.13
N THR A 192 -7.26 -3.96 8.47
CA THR A 192 -5.89 -4.41 8.22
C THR A 192 -5.91 -5.75 7.51
N GLY A 193 -5.14 -5.86 6.43
CA GLY A 193 -5.06 -7.06 5.60
C GLY A 193 -4.66 -6.71 4.18
N PHE A 194 -4.83 -7.66 3.28
CA PHE A 194 -4.52 -7.48 1.86
C PHE A 194 -5.75 -7.03 1.09
N PHE A 195 -5.69 -5.81 0.53
CA PHE A 195 -6.75 -5.18 -0.23
C PHE A 195 -6.30 -4.93 -1.66
N THR A 196 -7.17 -5.26 -2.62
CA THR A 196 -6.92 -4.98 -4.03
C THR A 196 -7.32 -3.55 -4.36
N ARG A 197 -6.78 -3.01 -5.47
CA ARG A 197 -7.14 -1.68 -5.95
C ARG A 197 -8.64 -1.52 -6.20
N GLN A 198 -9.32 -2.59 -6.64
CA GLN A 198 -10.75 -2.58 -6.90
C GLN A 198 -11.55 -2.36 -5.61
N LYS A 199 -11.22 -3.10 -4.55
CA LYS A 199 -11.83 -2.93 -3.22
C LYS A 199 -11.62 -1.52 -2.65
N ILE A 200 -10.41 -0.98 -2.80
CA ILE A 200 -10.11 0.40 -2.37
C ILE A 200 -10.94 1.41 -3.17
N GLN A 201 -11.12 1.19 -4.47
CA GLN A 201 -11.96 2.03 -5.32
C GLN A 201 -13.44 1.97 -4.92
N GLU A 202 -13.94 0.80 -4.54
CA GLU A 202 -15.29 0.62 -4.00
C GLU A 202 -15.48 1.42 -2.71
N VAL A 203 -14.56 1.30 -1.76
CA VAL A 203 -14.58 2.08 -0.51
C VAL A 203 -14.57 3.58 -0.80
N TYR A 204 -13.70 4.04 -1.71
CA TYR A 204 -13.66 5.44 -2.15
C TYR A 204 -15.03 5.90 -2.68
N ASN A 205 -15.66 5.11 -3.55
CA ASN A 205 -16.95 5.46 -4.15
C ASN A 205 -18.06 5.53 -3.10
N VAL A 206 -18.11 4.55 -2.18
CA VAL A 206 -19.09 4.52 -1.08
C VAL A 206 -18.93 5.73 -0.16
N LEU A 207 -17.69 6.05 0.26
CA LEU A 207 -17.43 7.20 1.11
C LEU A 207 -17.76 8.52 0.41
N LYS A 208 -17.42 8.65 -0.86
CA LYS A 208 -17.76 9.83 -1.67
C LYS A 208 -19.27 10.04 -1.72
N GLN A 209 -20.05 9.00 -2.01
CA GLN A 209 -21.51 9.08 -2.03
C GLN A 209 -22.07 9.41 -0.65
N TYR A 210 -21.52 8.79 0.40
CA TYR A 210 -21.95 9.00 1.78
C TYR A 210 -21.76 10.47 2.21
N VAL A 211 -20.61 11.07 1.92
CA VAL A 211 -20.34 12.49 2.23
C VAL A 211 -21.27 13.44 1.49
N LEU A 212 -21.50 13.18 0.20
CA LEU A 212 -22.41 14.00 -0.62
C LEU A 212 -23.88 13.91 -0.16
N SER A 213 -24.26 12.81 0.50
CA SER A 213 -25.60 12.63 1.06
C SER A 213 -25.83 13.31 2.42
N ARG A 214 -24.79 13.94 2.99
CA ARG A 214 -24.79 14.44 4.38
C ARG A 214 -24.29 15.89 4.45
N ASP A 215 -25.22 16.82 4.55
CA ASP A 215 -24.89 18.26 4.67
C ASP A 215 -24.26 18.64 6.02
N THR A 216 -24.39 17.79 7.05
CA THR A 216 -23.96 18.09 8.42
C THR A 216 -22.55 17.62 8.76
N LEU A 217 -21.94 16.78 7.92
CA LEU A 217 -20.59 16.27 8.19
C LEU A 217 -19.56 17.33 7.81
N PRO A 218 -18.55 17.61 8.64
CA PRO A 218 -17.52 18.58 8.26
C PRO A 218 -16.60 18.04 7.16
N TRP A 219 -16.16 16.79 7.30
CA TRP A 219 -15.32 16.06 6.36
C TRP A 219 -15.32 14.57 6.69
N ILE A 220 -14.83 13.74 5.76
CA ILE A 220 -14.41 12.36 6.01
C ILE A 220 -12.98 12.19 5.50
N SER A 221 -12.13 11.51 6.27
CA SER A 221 -10.78 11.14 5.87
C SER A 221 -10.69 9.64 5.61
N LEU A 222 -10.12 9.24 4.47
CA LEU A 222 -9.73 7.88 4.15
C LEU A 222 -8.21 7.83 4.07
N ASP A 223 -7.56 7.19 5.03
CA ASP A 223 -6.12 6.95 5.01
C ASP A 223 -5.82 5.52 4.55
N ILE A 224 -4.88 5.38 3.62
CA ILE A 224 -4.48 4.10 3.04
C ILE A 224 -2.97 3.97 3.15
N GLN A 225 -2.54 3.04 3.98
CA GLN A 225 -1.14 2.65 4.17
C GLN A 225 -0.83 1.38 3.37
N GLY A 226 0.24 1.42 2.58
CA GLY A 226 0.76 0.29 1.84
C GLY A 226 1.68 -0.61 2.66
N PHE A 227 2.21 -1.66 2.03
CA PHE A 227 3.21 -2.53 2.64
C PHE A 227 4.59 -1.87 2.59
N ALA A 228 5.28 -1.80 3.72
CA ALA A 228 6.66 -1.34 3.81
C ALA A 228 7.63 -2.22 2.99
N ASP A 229 7.33 -3.51 2.88
CA ASP A 229 8.15 -4.50 2.17
C ASP A 229 7.56 -4.92 0.81
N SER A 230 6.94 -3.99 0.07
CA SER A 230 6.60 -4.23 -1.34
C SER A 230 7.80 -3.96 -2.23
N ALA A 231 8.10 -4.77 -3.26
CA ALA A 231 9.19 -4.47 -4.21
C ALA A 231 8.90 -3.24 -5.09
N ILE A 232 7.61 -2.97 -5.30
CA ILE A 232 7.12 -1.90 -6.17
C ILE A 232 5.94 -1.19 -5.50
N SER A 233 5.89 0.12 -5.65
CA SER A 233 4.83 0.99 -5.13
C SER A 233 4.11 1.73 -6.28
N PHE A 234 3.60 2.94 -6.00
CA PHE A 234 2.85 3.78 -6.92
C PHE A 234 3.50 3.88 -8.30
N ASP A 235 2.69 3.80 -9.36
CA ASP A 235 3.10 3.90 -10.77
C ASP A 235 4.19 2.89 -11.20
N LEU A 236 4.20 1.71 -10.60
CA LEU A 236 5.23 0.70 -10.84
C LEU A 236 6.65 1.17 -10.51
N LYS A 237 6.78 2.14 -9.59
CA LYS A 237 8.07 2.63 -9.12
C LYS A 237 8.65 1.67 -8.10
N GLU A 238 9.96 1.48 -8.19
CA GLU A 238 10.69 0.69 -7.20
C GLU A 238 10.45 1.26 -5.81
N HIS A 239 10.30 0.35 -4.85
CA HIS A 239 10.21 0.68 -3.44
C HIS A 239 11.54 0.37 -2.76
N MET A 240 11.86 1.13 -1.73
CA MET A 240 13.03 0.92 -0.90
C MET A 240 12.62 1.04 0.56
N PHE A 241 13.18 0.20 1.40
CA PHE A 241 13.16 0.37 2.83
C PHE A 241 14.58 0.85 3.23
N LEU A 242 14.70 1.86 4.09
CA LEU A 242 16.02 2.35 4.51
C LEU A 242 15.97 2.61 6.00
N THR A 243 15.25 3.66 6.35
CA THR A 243 14.81 3.94 7.73
C THR A 243 13.30 3.77 7.87
N ASP A 244 12.56 3.94 6.77
CA ASP A 244 11.12 3.80 6.66
C ASP A 244 10.76 3.49 5.19
N GLY A 245 9.79 2.59 4.98
CA GLY A 245 9.22 2.25 3.68
C GLY A 245 7.71 2.50 3.63
N ASP A 246 7.14 3.18 4.64
CA ASP A 246 5.70 3.41 4.68
C ASP A 246 5.28 4.40 3.60
N ASN A 247 4.62 3.87 2.58
CA ASN A 247 3.94 4.64 1.57
C ASN A 247 2.47 4.72 1.93
N SER A 248 1.97 5.94 2.10
CA SER A 248 0.55 6.16 2.38
C SER A 248 -0.03 7.31 1.57
N TYR A 249 -1.35 7.33 1.49
CA TYR A 249 -2.06 8.47 0.99
C TYR A 249 -3.37 8.65 1.75
N THR A 250 -3.68 9.90 2.03
CA THR A 250 -4.87 10.30 2.75
C THR A 250 -5.75 11.09 1.81
N ILE A 251 -7.01 10.68 1.71
CA ILE A 251 -8.04 11.34 0.92
C ILE A 251 -9.00 12.03 1.89
N VAL A 252 -9.22 13.33 1.71
CA VAL A 252 -10.18 14.11 2.48
C VAL A 252 -11.35 14.48 1.60
N PHE A 253 -12.54 14.06 1.99
CA PHE A 253 -13.81 14.32 1.31
C PHE A 253 -14.54 15.47 2.01
N HIS A 254 -14.96 16.46 1.22
CA HIS A 254 -15.76 17.57 1.70
C HIS A 254 -17.23 17.45 1.21
N PRO A 255 -18.24 17.84 2.01
CA PRO A 255 -19.66 17.78 1.63
C PRO A 255 -19.99 18.51 0.33
N LYS A 256 -19.27 19.61 0.07
CA LYS A 256 -19.38 20.40 -1.17
C LYS A 256 -18.79 19.71 -2.42
N GLY A 257 -18.39 18.44 -2.32
CA GLY A 257 -17.84 17.64 -3.42
C GLY A 257 -16.35 17.86 -3.72
N LYS A 258 -15.67 18.76 -2.99
CA LYS A 258 -14.21 18.92 -3.08
C LYS A 258 -13.53 17.70 -2.44
N VAL A 259 -12.51 17.18 -3.12
CA VAL A 259 -11.69 16.06 -2.64
C VAL A 259 -10.24 16.48 -2.68
N VAL A 260 -9.51 16.24 -1.59
CA VAL A 260 -8.07 16.50 -1.50
C VAL A 260 -7.34 15.21 -1.25
N ILE A 261 -6.19 15.03 -1.91
CA ILE A 261 -5.36 13.84 -1.79
C ILE A 261 -3.96 14.28 -1.38
N ARG A 262 -3.52 13.84 -0.20
CA ARG A 262 -2.14 13.98 0.24
C ARG A 262 -1.44 12.63 0.09
N ARG A 263 -0.25 12.63 -0.50
CA ARG A 263 0.61 11.44 -0.58
C ARG A 263 1.77 11.61 0.38
N ASN A 264 2.07 10.56 1.13
CA ASN A 264 3.30 10.44 1.90
C ASN A 264 4.15 9.34 1.26
N LEU A 265 5.34 9.73 0.78
CA LEU A 265 6.24 8.85 0.04
C LEU A 265 7.60 8.84 0.74
N SER A 266 7.82 7.87 1.61
CA SER A 266 9.11 7.66 2.27
C SER A 266 10.13 7.01 1.32
N SER A 267 9.68 6.03 0.53
CA SER A 267 10.53 5.12 -0.24
C SER A 267 11.06 5.65 -1.58
N ASN A 268 10.46 6.71 -2.14
CA ASN A 268 10.65 7.10 -3.56
C ASN A 268 11.62 8.26 -3.77
N SER A 269 12.26 8.75 -2.71
CA SER A 269 13.17 9.89 -2.78
C SER A 269 14.63 9.45 -2.80
N LYS A 270 15.39 9.83 -3.83
CA LYS A 270 16.86 9.68 -3.80
C LYS A 270 17.41 10.56 -2.69
N ILE A 271 18.17 9.97 -1.77
CA ILE A 271 18.88 10.71 -0.73
C ILE A 271 19.80 11.73 -1.42
N LYS A 272 19.54 13.02 -1.23
CA LYS A 272 20.50 14.07 -1.56
C LYS A 272 21.59 14.03 -0.50
N VAL A 273 22.66 13.29 -0.76
CA VAL A 273 23.87 13.39 0.06
C VAL A 273 24.48 14.76 -0.25
N HIS A 274 24.31 15.71 0.68
CA HIS A 274 25.11 16.93 0.67
C HIS A 274 26.56 16.52 0.97
N ARG A 275 27.43 16.66 -0.04
CA ARG A 275 28.87 16.63 0.13
C ARG A 275 29.38 17.99 0.54
#